data_AF-A0A397B914-F1
#
_entry.id   AF-A0A397B914-F1
#
_cell.length_a   1.000
_cell.length_b   1.000
_cell.length_c   1.000
_cell.angle_alpha   90.00
_cell.angle_beta   90.00
_cell.angle_gamma   90.00
#
_symmetry.space_group_name_H-M   'P 1'
#
loop_
_entity.id
_entity.type
_entity.pdbx_description
1 polymer ?
#
loop_
_entity_poly.entity_id
_entity_poly.type
_entity_poly.pdbx_seq_one_letter_code
_entity_poly.pdbx_strand_id
1 'polypeptide(L)'
;MEQSVEAKKIHEEFDMLPLLIDILKDILTAGTNEESTRVGDVSATATSLKKKYEDAARLLASLPGIDVSLDGQQDDIRRAKDLLRQKRYNYSTRLL
;
A
#
# COMPACT_ATOMS: atom_id res chain seq x y z
N MET A 1 -2.55 12.27 -21.62
CA MET A 1 -3.16 10.95 -21.32
C MET A 1 -2.54 10.25 -20.10
N GLU A 2 -1.49 10.78 -19.46
CA GLU A 2 -0.84 10.13 -18.29
C GLU A 2 -1.61 10.30 -16.96
N GLN A 3 -2.28 11.44 -16.72
CA GLN A 3 -3.04 11.66 -15.47
C GLN A 3 -4.16 10.64 -15.21
N SER A 4 -4.67 9.99 -16.25
CA SER A 4 -5.74 8.99 -16.17
C SER A 4 -5.27 7.65 -15.61
N VAL A 5 -4.00 7.30 -15.83
CA VAL A 5 -3.43 6.03 -15.39
C VAL A 5 -3.03 6.11 -13.91
N GLU A 6 -2.39 7.20 -13.51
CA GLU A 6 -2.01 7.44 -12.11
C GLU A 6 -3.23 7.51 -11.19
N ALA A 7 -4.30 8.19 -11.62
CA ALA A 7 -5.55 8.28 -10.86
C ALA A 7 -6.24 6.91 -10.72
N LYS A 8 -6.25 6.09 -11.78
CA LYS A 8 -6.79 4.72 -11.73
C LYS A 8 -5.99 3.84 -10.78
N LYS A 9 -4.66 3.96 -10.80
CA LYS A 9 -3.77 3.19 -9.95
C LYS A 9 -3.94 3.53 -8.46
N ILE A 10 -4.10 4.82 -8.15
CA ILE A 10 -4.45 5.26 -6.79
C ILE A 10 -5.82 4.71 -6.37
N HIS A 11 -6.82 4.74 -7.24
CA HIS A 11 -8.13 4.15 -6.92
C HIS A 11 -8.04 2.65 -6.64
N GLU A 12 -7.30 1.90 -7.46
CA GLU A 12 -7.04 0.48 -7.24
C GLU A 12 -6.30 0.21 -5.92
N GLU A 13 -5.37 1.09 -5.50
CA GLU A 13 -4.67 0.99 -4.22
C GLU A 13 -5.59 1.27 -3.02
N PHE A 14 -6.48 2.26 -3.13
CA PHE A 14 -7.48 2.56 -2.08
C PHE A 14 -8.53 1.44 -1.95
N ASP A 15 -8.86 0.75 -3.04
CA ASP A 15 -9.81 -0.37 -3.06
C ASP A 15 -9.28 -1.61 -2.30
N MET A 16 -7.97 -1.71 -2.05
CA MET A 16 -7.34 -2.82 -1.33
C MET A 16 -7.32 -2.63 0.21
N LEU A 17 -7.58 -1.42 0.70
CA LEU A 17 -7.58 -1.13 2.14
C LEU A 17 -8.63 -1.92 2.95
N PRO A 18 -9.88 -2.10 2.47
CA PRO A 18 -10.87 -2.94 3.16
C PRO A 18 -10.40 -4.39 3.32
N LEU A 19 -9.75 -4.95 2.30
CA LEU A 19 -9.21 -6.31 2.34
C LEU A 19 -8.11 -6.46 3.39
N LEU A 20 -7.20 -5.48 3.47
CA LEU A 20 -6.15 -5.46 4.50
C LEU A 20 -6.76 -5.40 5.92
N ILE A 21 -7.78 -4.57 6.12
CA ILE A 21 -8.48 -4.45 7.39
C ILE A 21 -9.11 -5.79 7.80
N ASP A 22 -9.72 -6.51 6.87
CA ASP A 22 -10.35 -7.79 7.16
C ASP A 22 -9.33 -8.89 7.48
N ILE A 23 -8.19 -8.93 6.79
CA ILE A 23 -7.07 -9.83 7.13
C ILE A 23 -6.55 -9.56 8.55
N LEU A 24 -6.42 -8.29 8.94
CA LEU A 24 -5.96 -7.91 10.28
C LEU A 24 -6.97 -8.31 11.36
N LYS A 25 -8.28 -8.13 11.12
CA LYS A 25 -9.34 -8.59 12.03
C LYS A 25 -9.30 -10.11 12.21
N ASP A 26 -9.15 -10.84 11.12
CA ASP A 26 -9.01 -12.30 11.11
C ASP A 26 -7.81 -12.81 11.92
N ILE A 27 -6.68 -12.09 11.87
CA ILE A 27 -5.50 -12.40 12.67
C ILE A 27 -5.77 -12.16 14.16
N LEU A 28 -6.43 -11.07 14.49
CA LEU A 28 -6.78 -10.71 15.86
C LEU A 28 -7.77 -11.72 16.47
N THR A 29 -8.78 -12.16 15.72
CA THR A 29 -9.78 -13.13 16.19
C THR A 29 -9.21 -14.54 16.33
N ALA A 30 -8.23 -14.93 15.51
CA ALA A 30 -7.54 -16.21 15.64
C ALA A 30 -6.75 -16.33 16.97
N GLY A 31 -6.35 -15.21 17.59
CA GLY A 31 -5.66 -15.19 18.87
C GLY A 31 -6.57 -15.16 20.11
N THR A 32 -7.85 -14.82 19.97
CA THR A 32 -8.75 -14.57 21.12
C THR A 32 -9.73 -15.71 21.41
N ASN A 33 -9.85 -16.71 20.53
CA ASN A 33 -10.74 -17.85 20.75
C ASN A 33 -9.99 -18.96 21.50
N GLU A 34 -9.81 -18.75 22.81
CA GLU A 34 -9.34 -19.77 23.76
C GLU A 34 -10.41 -20.86 23.98
N GLU A 35 -10.50 -21.81 23.05
CA GLU A 35 -11.17 -23.08 23.32
C GLU A 35 -10.16 -24.21 23.11
N SER A 36 -9.52 -24.60 24.22
CA SER A 36 -8.60 -25.74 24.42
C SER A 36 -8.20 -26.48 23.12
N THR A 37 -7.32 -25.89 22.32
CA THR A 37 -6.97 -26.39 20.99
C THR A 37 -6.01 -27.57 21.09
N ARG A 38 -6.40 -28.72 20.52
CA ARG A 38 -5.58 -29.94 20.42
C ARG A 38 -4.34 -29.62 19.58
N VAL A 39 -3.18 -30.20 19.90
CA VAL A 39 -1.87 -29.91 19.25
C VAL A 39 -1.88 -29.96 17.70
N GLY A 40 -2.79 -30.72 17.10
CA GLY A 40 -3.02 -30.74 15.64
C GLY A 40 -3.68 -29.47 15.09
N ASP A 41 -4.61 -28.87 15.84
CA ASP A 41 -5.28 -27.62 15.48
C ASP A 41 -4.33 -26.44 15.64
N VAL A 42 -3.43 -26.47 16.63
CA VAL A 42 -2.37 -25.45 16.81
C VAL A 42 -1.44 -25.42 15.58
N SER A 43 -1.05 -26.58 15.05
CA SER A 43 -0.20 -26.67 13.85
C SER A 43 -0.90 -26.14 12.58
N ALA A 44 -2.19 -26.43 12.41
CA ALA A 44 -2.98 -25.90 11.29
C ALA A 44 -3.18 -24.38 11.41
N THR A 45 -3.47 -23.90 12.61
CA THR A 45 -3.68 -22.47 12.90
C THR A 45 -2.38 -21.69 12.71
N ALA A 46 -1.24 -22.22 13.17
CA ALA A 46 0.08 -21.60 12.96
C ALA A 46 0.48 -21.54 11.49
N THR A 47 0.16 -22.57 10.71
CA THR A 47 0.42 -22.59 9.25
C THR A 47 -0.45 -21.57 8.52
N SER A 48 -1.73 -21.49 8.88
CA SER A 48 -2.67 -20.49 8.35
C SER A 48 -2.23 -19.07 8.69
N LEU A 49 -1.82 -18.83 9.94
CA LEU A 49 -1.34 -17.54 10.41
C LEU A 49 -0.05 -17.12 9.69
N LYS A 50 0.92 -18.04 9.54
CA LYS A 50 2.14 -17.81 8.77
C LYS A 50 1.82 -17.37 7.34
N LYS A 51 0.89 -18.06 6.68
CA LYS A 51 0.47 -17.70 5.32
C LYS A 51 -0.15 -16.30 5.26
N LYS A 52 -1.04 -15.96 6.20
CA LYS A 52 -1.63 -14.60 6.28
C LYS A 52 -0.57 -13.52 6.49
N TYR A 53 0.46 -13.77 7.31
CA TYR A 53 1.59 -12.85 7.48
C TYR A 53 2.42 -12.70 6.20
N GLU A 54 2.70 -13.79 5.49
CA GLU A 54 3.42 -13.75 4.21
C GLU A 54 2.63 -12.98 3.14
N ASP A 55 1.31 -13.17 3.08
CA ASP A 55 0.42 -12.45 2.17
C ASP A 55 0.37 -10.95 2.50
N ALA A 56 0.27 -10.58 3.77
CA ALA A 56 0.33 -9.19 4.22
C ALA A 56 1.69 -8.52 3.90
N ALA A 57 2.80 -9.24 4.10
CA ALA A 57 4.13 -8.73 3.78
C ALA A 57 4.30 -8.48 2.27
N ARG A 58 3.78 -9.37 1.42
CA ARG A 58 3.78 -9.17 -0.04
C ARG A 58 2.93 -7.97 -0.45
N LEU A 59 1.76 -7.80 0.17
CA LEU A 59 0.90 -6.66 -0.10
C LEU A 59 1.60 -5.35 0.27
N LEU A 60 2.19 -5.26 1.46
CA LEU A 60 2.95 -4.09 1.90
C LEU A 60 4.13 -3.77 0.99
N ALA A 61 4.86 -4.79 0.54
CA ALA A 61 5.95 -4.61 -0.42
C ALA A 61 5.46 -4.18 -1.82
N SER A 62 4.22 -4.50 -2.18
CA SER A 62 3.62 -4.13 -3.46
C SER A 62 3.06 -2.69 -3.47
N LEU A 63 2.91 -2.06 -2.31
CA LEU A 63 2.37 -0.70 -2.18
C LEU A 63 3.50 0.34 -2.36
N PRO A 64 3.55 1.06 -3.49
CA PRO A 64 4.56 2.08 -3.73
C PRO A 64 4.40 3.24 -2.74
N GLY A 65 5.52 3.76 -2.21
CA GLY A 65 5.52 4.90 -1.28
C GLY A 65 5.62 4.54 0.21
N ILE A 66 5.42 3.26 0.60
CA ILE A 66 5.67 2.82 1.99
C ILE A 66 7.17 2.72 2.28
N ASP A 67 7.97 2.42 1.26
CA ASP A 67 9.44 2.26 1.36
C ASP A 67 10.22 3.59 1.27
N VAL A 68 9.52 4.69 0.97
CA VAL A 68 10.14 6.02 0.81
C VAL A 68 9.94 6.79 2.10
N SER A 69 11.04 7.15 2.76
CA SER A 69 10.98 7.99 3.97
C SER A 69 10.21 9.29 3.70
N LEU A 70 9.65 9.86 4.75
CA LEU A 70 8.89 11.12 4.69
C LEU A 70 9.68 12.23 3.98
N ASP A 71 11.01 12.26 4.20
CA ASP A 71 11.93 13.19 3.52
C ASP A 71 12.05 12.89 2.02
N GLY A 72 12.15 11.62 1.63
CA GLY A 72 12.18 11.22 0.23
C GLY A 72 10.91 11.62 -0.53
N GLN A 73 9.74 11.46 0.11
CA GLN A 73 8.46 11.90 -0.46
C GLN A 73 8.41 13.43 -0.63
N GLN A 74 8.92 14.19 0.34
CA GLN A 74 8.99 15.65 0.22
C GLN A 74 9.89 16.11 -0.93
N ASP A 75 11.02 15.43 -1.13
CA ASP A 75 11.93 15.74 -2.23
C ASP A 75 11.35 15.40 -3.60
N ASP A 76 10.62 14.30 -3.72
CA ASP A 76 9.86 13.98 -4.94
C ASP A 76 8.81 15.04 -5.26
N ILE A 77 8.07 15.53 -4.25
CA ILE A 77 7.10 16.61 -4.42
C ILE A 77 7.79 17.91 -4.88
N ARG A 78 8.96 18.24 -4.32
CA ARG A 78 9.74 19.42 -4.74
C ARG A 78 10.18 19.31 -6.21
N ARG A 79 10.76 18.17 -6.60
CA ARG A 79 11.17 17.90 -7.99
C ARG A 79 10.00 18.01 -8.96
N ALA A 80 8.86 17.42 -8.62
CA ALA A 80 7.66 17.50 -9.44
C ALA A 80 7.15 18.95 -9.60
N LYS A 81 7.18 19.74 -8.52
CA LYS A 81 6.83 21.18 -8.57
C LYS A 81 7.72 21.97 -9.50
N ASP A 82 9.03 21.72 -9.48
CA ASP A 82 9.98 22.44 -10.33
C ASP A 82 9.79 22.10 -11.82
N LEU A 83 9.55 20.82 -12.14
CA LEU A 83 9.21 20.39 -13.49
C LEU A 83 7.92 21.05 -14.00
N LEU A 84 6.89 21.16 -13.15
CA LEU A 84 5.65 21.86 -13.50
C LEU A 84 5.87 23.34 -13.75
N ARG A 85 6.71 24.00 -12.94
CA ARG A 85 7.09 25.41 -13.15
C ARG A 85 7.82 25.60 -14.48
N GLN A 86 8.77 24.73 -14.82
CA GLN A 86 9.48 24.76 -16.08
C GLN A 86 8.54 24.53 -17.27
N LYS A 87 7.65 23.53 -17.20
CA LYS A 87 6.63 23.32 -18.24
C LYS A 87 5.75 24.56 -18.40
N ARG A 88 5.25 25.14 -17.31
CA ARG A 88 4.41 26.36 -17.34
C ARG A 88 5.14 27.53 -18.01
N TYR A 89 6.41 27.72 -17.67
CA TYR A 89 7.23 28.76 -18.30
C TYR A 89 7.38 28.53 -19.81
N ASN A 90 7.72 27.31 -20.22
CA ASN A 90 7.89 26.96 -21.64
C ASN A 90 6.60 27.07 -22.46
N TYR A 91 5.44 26.78 -21.88
CA TYR A 91 4.15 27.02 -22.54
C TYR A 91 3.85 28.51 -22.66
N SER A 92 4.19 29.32 -21.65
CA SER A 92 3.96 30.77 -21.65
C SER A 92 4.83 31.51 -22.66
N THR A 93 6.07 31.07 -22.89
CA THR A 93 7.00 31.68 -23.87
C THR A 93 6.78 31.20 -25.31
N ARG A 94 6.06 30.08 -25.53
CA ARG A 94 5.68 29.61 -26.87
C ARG A 94 4.42 30.27 -27.44
N LEU A 95 3.66 30.97 -26.60
CA LEU A 95 2.40 31.67 -26.96
C LEU A 95 2.61 33.17 -27.21
N LEU A 96 3.84 33.66 -27.12
CA LEU A 96 4.29 35.01 -27.48
C LEU A 96 5.18 34.92 -28.72
#